data_AF-A0A925WHV1-F1
#
_entry.id   AF-A0A925WHV1-F1
#
_cell.length_a   1.000
_cell.length_b   1.000
_cell.length_c   1.000
_cell.angle_alpha   90.00
_cell.angle_beta   90.00
_cell.angle_gamma   90.00
#
_symmetry.space_group_name_H-M   'P 1'
#
loop_
_entity.id
_entity.type
_entity.pdbx_description
1 polymer ?
#
loop_
_entity_poly.entity_id
_entity_poly.type
_entity_poly.pdbx_seq_one_letter_code
_entity_poly.pdbx_strand_id
1 'polypeptide(L)'
;MNDDSQPARTTIAPRRSADLIHYAVLGSFLFAAALTWAKLISPLPSLEQTNWPDALLLLTATAAALSSVSRTLAFQYVAWGALVIGVLGGTAHAIGTLALIPFGPFVYTSAAGPKIFGVLPWMVPLLWIVFIYTSRGVARLILQPWRWTRHYGFWLIGITALLSTILDLSFDPWAAGRKHFWIWELTRFPYTWKGTPLTNFAGWLATSTVLMAFVTPLLINKQPGAKPVRESGSLIIWLSLNVVFITALIRKTSAH
;
A
#
# COMPACT_ATOMS: atom_id res chain seq x y z
N MET A 1 51.52 1.52 25.53
CA MET A 1 51.25 1.44 24.07
C MET A 1 49.80 1.00 23.94
N ASN A 2 48.87 1.96 24.02
CA ASN A 2 47.45 1.69 23.92
C ASN A 2 47.05 1.77 22.45
N ASP A 3 46.50 0.66 21.95
CA ASP A 3 45.94 0.51 20.62
C ASP A 3 44.50 1.04 20.63
N ASP A 4 44.33 2.32 20.28
CA ASP A 4 43.03 2.98 20.09
C ASP A 4 42.53 2.74 18.65
N SER A 5 42.19 1.51 18.30
CA SER A 5 41.44 1.23 17.08
C SER A 5 39.93 1.30 17.36
N GLN A 6 39.37 2.51 17.43
CA GLN A 6 37.90 2.67 17.40
C GLN A 6 37.37 2.27 16.01
N PRO A 7 36.38 1.35 15.91
CA PRO A 7 35.78 1.03 14.62
C PRO A 7 35.01 2.23 14.08
N ALA A 8 35.21 2.53 12.79
CA ALA A 8 34.62 3.64 12.07
C ALA A 8 33.10 3.74 12.33
N ARG A 9 32.66 4.83 12.96
CA ARG A 9 31.24 5.19 13.04
C ARG A 9 30.77 5.51 11.61
N THR A 10 30.03 4.59 11.01
CA THR A 10 29.22 4.88 9.82
C THR A 10 28.39 6.14 10.07
N THR A 11 28.61 7.18 9.26
CA THR A 11 27.92 8.47 9.32
C THR A 11 26.44 8.29 9.01
N ILE A 12 25.65 8.03 10.05
CA ILE A 12 24.19 8.11 9.99
C ILE A 12 23.86 9.59 9.77
N ALA A 13 23.17 9.91 8.67
CA ALA A 13 22.71 11.27 8.40
C ALA A 13 22.05 11.88 9.65
N PRO A 14 22.31 13.16 9.99
CA PRO A 14 21.81 13.75 11.21
C PRO A 14 20.28 13.68 11.21
N ARG A 15 19.67 13.09 12.26
CA ARG A 15 18.22 12.78 12.39
C ARG A 15 17.29 13.88 11.84
N ARG A 16 17.66 15.16 12.01
CA ARG A 16 16.92 16.32 11.53
C ARG A 16 16.72 16.37 10.01
N SER A 17 17.73 15.97 9.22
CA SER A 17 17.65 15.94 7.76
C SER A 17 16.70 14.84 7.25
N ALA A 18 16.75 13.65 7.87
CA ALA A 18 15.85 12.55 7.57
C ALA A 18 14.38 12.87 7.92
N ASP A 19 14.16 13.60 9.02
CA ASP A 19 12.82 14.09 9.39
C ASP A 19 12.27 15.08 8.37
N LEU A 20 13.08 16.05 7.91
CA LEU A 20 12.67 17.01 6.89
C LEU A 20 12.30 16.33 5.57
N ILE A 21 13.12 15.36 5.11
CA ILE A 21 12.83 14.57 3.91
C ILE A 21 11.51 13.83 4.07
N HIS A 22 11.28 13.20 5.22
CA HIS A 22 10.03 12.50 5.49
C HIS A 22 8.80 13.42 5.41
N TYR A 23 8.83 14.57 6.07
CA TYR A 23 7.73 15.51 6.04
C TYR A 23 7.52 16.14 4.66
N ALA A 24 8.59 16.40 3.91
CA ALA A 24 8.49 16.87 2.53
C ALA A 24 7.79 15.81 1.65
N VAL A 25 8.21 14.55 1.71
CA VAL A 25 7.60 13.45 0.94
C VAL A 25 6.15 13.22 1.35
N LEU A 26 5.85 13.26 2.66
CA LEU A 26 4.49 13.14 3.17
C LEU A 26 3.61 14.32 2.71
N GLY A 27 4.16 15.54 2.71
CA GLY A 27 3.49 16.73 2.19
C GLY A 27 3.17 16.63 0.69
N SER A 28 4.11 16.12 -0.12
CA SER A 28 3.89 15.85 -1.54
C SER A 28 2.79 14.81 -1.76
N PHE A 29 2.75 13.75 -0.96
CA PHE A 29 1.66 12.77 -0.98
C PHE A 29 0.31 13.40 -0.63
N LEU A 30 0.25 14.20 0.44
CA LEU A 30 -0.99 14.86 0.85
C LEU A 30 -1.49 15.83 -0.21
N PHE A 31 -0.58 16.55 -0.88
CA PHE A 31 -0.92 17.39 -2.02
C PHE A 31 -1.48 16.57 -3.18
N ALA A 32 -0.85 15.45 -3.55
CA ALA A 32 -1.36 14.57 -4.61
C ALA A 32 -2.72 13.95 -4.25
N ALA A 33 -2.93 13.58 -2.98
CA ALA A 33 -4.20 13.09 -2.47
C ALA A 33 -5.29 14.17 -2.52
N ALA A 34 -4.98 15.39 -2.09
CA ALA A 34 -5.88 16.53 -2.17
C ALA A 34 -6.23 16.89 -3.63
N LEU A 35 -5.26 16.83 -4.54
CA LEU A 35 -5.48 17.05 -5.97
C LEU A 35 -6.39 15.99 -6.58
N THR A 36 -6.13 14.71 -6.28
CA THR A 36 -6.97 13.59 -6.75
C THR A 36 -8.39 13.69 -6.18
N TRP A 37 -8.51 14.07 -4.91
CA TRP A 37 -9.78 14.29 -4.25
C TRP A 37 -10.53 15.50 -4.83
N ALA A 38 -9.85 16.63 -5.05
CA ALA A 38 -10.42 17.83 -5.67
C ALA A 38 -10.92 17.55 -7.09
N LYS A 39 -10.15 16.80 -7.88
CA LYS A 39 -10.57 16.28 -9.18
C LYS A 39 -11.82 15.40 -9.04
N LEU A 40 -11.82 14.50 -8.07
CA LEU A 40 -12.93 13.57 -7.82
C LEU A 40 -14.23 14.25 -7.42
N ILE A 41 -14.18 15.42 -6.78
CA ILE A 41 -15.37 16.22 -6.40
C ILE A 41 -15.72 17.30 -7.43
N SER A 42 -14.80 17.62 -8.36
CA SER A 42 -15.03 18.61 -9.39
C SER A 42 -16.21 18.23 -10.29
N PRO A 43 -17.04 19.19 -10.73
CA PRO A 43 -18.08 18.95 -11.72
C PRO A 43 -17.56 18.91 -13.16
N LEU A 44 -16.27 19.21 -13.40
CA LEU A 44 -15.68 19.33 -14.74
C LEU A 44 -15.28 17.95 -15.31
N PRO A 45 -15.96 17.44 -16.36
CA PRO A 45 -15.71 16.09 -16.89
C PRO A 45 -14.33 15.93 -17.55
N SER A 46 -13.77 17.01 -18.09
CA SER A 46 -12.44 17.01 -18.73
C SER A 46 -11.31 16.69 -17.76
N LEU A 47 -11.48 17.01 -16.47
CA LEU A 47 -10.51 16.67 -15.44
C LEU A 47 -10.61 15.19 -15.05
N GLU A 48 -11.77 14.54 -15.20
CA GLU A 48 -11.98 13.13 -14.85
C GLU A 48 -11.17 12.17 -15.74
N GLN A 49 -11.03 12.49 -17.02
CA GLN A 49 -10.39 11.63 -18.04
C GLN A 49 -8.86 11.51 -17.93
N THR A 50 -8.20 12.34 -17.13
CA THR A 50 -6.73 12.36 -17.03
C THR A 50 -6.17 11.43 -15.92
N ASN A 51 -5.35 10.43 -16.26
CA ASN A 51 -4.87 9.47 -15.25
C ASN A 51 -3.58 9.90 -14.51
N TRP A 52 -2.97 11.03 -14.88
CA TRP A 52 -1.71 11.48 -14.28
C TRP A 52 -1.80 11.82 -12.77
N PRO A 53 -2.90 12.40 -12.22
CA PRO A 53 -2.99 12.65 -10.78
C PRO A 53 -3.04 11.35 -9.98
N ASP A 54 -3.67 10.32 -10.54
CA ASP A 54 -3.76 8.99 -9.93
C ASP A 54 -2.36 8.32 -9.89
N ALA A 55 -1.59 8.45 -10.98
CA ALA A 55 -0.21 8.00 -11.02
C ALA A 55 0.69 8.77 -10.03
N LEU A 56 0.52 10.09 -9.96
CA LEU A 56 1.24 10.93 -9.00
C LEU A 56 0.89 10.54 -7.55
N LEU A 57 -0.39 10.27 -7.26
CA LEU A 57 -0.85 9.79 -5.97
C LEU A 57 -0.17 8.46 -5.61
N LEU A 58 -0.10 7.51 -6.53
CA LEU A 58 0.52 6.21 -6.28
C LEU A 58 2.03 6.32 -6.04
N LEU A 59 2.73 7.09 -6.87
CA LEU A 59 4.19 7.29 -6.75
C LEU A 59 4.54 8.01 -5.46
N THR A 60 3.81 9.08 -5.12
CA THR A 60 4.04 9.82 -3.87
C THR A 60 3.62 9.00 -2.65
N ALA A 61 2.54 8.21 -2.72
CA ALA A 61 2.14 7.27 -1.67
C ALA A 61 3.21 6.20 -1.43
N THR A 62 3.80 5.66 -2.50
CA THR A 62 4.89 4.68 -2.40
C THR A 62 6.09 5.30 -1.69
N ALA A 63 6.54 6.47 -2.15
CA ALA A 63 7.66 7.18 -1.52
C ALA A 63 7.37 7.51 -0.04
N ALA A 64 6.14 7.96 0.28
CA ALA A 64 5.74 8.29 1.64
C ALA A 64 5.67 7.05 2.54
N ALA A 65 5.19 5.91 2.03
CA ALA A 65 5.18 4.64 2.76
C ALA A 65 6.60 4.14 3.05
N LEU A 66 7.49 4.14 2.04
CA LEU A 66 8.91 3.79 2.22
C LEU A 66 9.59 4.71 3.24
N SER A 67 9.36 6.02 3.12
CA SER A 67 9.92 7.02 4.02
C SER A 67 9.41 6.82 5.46
N SER A 68 8.11 6.56 5.65
CA SER A 68 7.50 6.31 6.96
C SER A 68 8.13 5.10 7.66
N VAL A 69 8.27 3.97 6.96
CA VAL A 69 8.89 2.75 7.53
C VAL A 69 10.40 2.95 7.75
N SER A 70 11.06 3.75 6.91
CA SER A 70 12.50 4.07 7.07
C SER A 70 12.82 4.92 8.31
N ARG A 71 11.80 5.46 9.00
CA ARG A 71 11.98 6.13 10.29
C ARG A 71 12.26 5.15 11.44
N THR A 72 11.90 3.88 11.27
CA THR A 72 12.05 2.85 12.30
C THR A 72 13.01 1.72 11.92
N LEU A 73 13.35 1.59 10.64
CA LEU A 73 14.24 0.58 10.07
C LEU A 73 15.23 1.24 9.10
N ALA A 74 16.42 0.64 8.92
CA ALA A 74 17.35 1.13 7.91
C ALA A 74 16.75 0.98 6.51
N PHE A 75 16.94 1.99 5.65
CA PHE A 75 16.35 2.04 4.30
C PHE A 75 16.63 0.79 3.48
N GLN A 76 17.81 0.16 3.61
CA GLN A 76 18.14 -1.07 2.90
C GLN A 76 17.14 -2.21 3.19
N TYR A 77 16.75 -2.43 4.44
CA TYR A 77 15.75 -3.45 4.79
C TYR A 77 14.36 -3.09 4.27
N VAL A 78 14.03 -1.78 4.27
CA VAL A 78 12.76 -1.28 3.74
C VAL A 78 12.70 -1.44 2.22
N ALA A 79 13.80 -1.18 1.51
CA ALA A 79 13.91 -1.36 0.07
C ALA A 79 13.83 -2.84 -0.32
N TRP A 80 14.54 -3.73 0.39
CA TRP A 80 14.43 -5.17 0.17
C TRP A 80 13.03 -5.70 0.46
N GLY A 81 12.41 -5.28 1.55
CA GLY A 81 11.03 -5.64 1.86
C GLY A 81 10.06 -5.16 0.77
N ALA A 82 10.26 -3.94 0.23
CA ALA A 82 9.42 -3.39 -0.82
C ALA A 82 9.61 -4.16 -2.14
N LEU A 83 10.84 -4.55 -2.47
CA LEU A 83 11.12 -5.41 -3.61
C LEU A 83 10.42 -6.76 -3.48
N VAL A 84 10.55 -7.42 -2.33
CA VAL A 84 9.88 -8.71 -2.07
C VAL A 84 8.36 -8.55 -2.17
N ILE A 85 7.78 -7.51 -1.57
CA ILE A 85 6.34 -7.23 -1.65
C ILE A 85 5.88 -7.01 -3.09
N GLY A 86 6.57 -6.12 -3.82
CA GLY A 86 6.22 -5.78 -5.19
C GLY A 86 6.34 -6.98 -6.13
N VAL A 87 7.40 -7.78 -6.01
CA VAL A 87 7.63 -8.97 -6.83
C VAL A 87 6.61 -10.06 -6.50
N LEU A 88 6.48 -10.46 -5.23
CA LEU A 88 5.58 -11.56 -4.85
C LEU A 88 4.11 -11.17 -5.02
N GLY A 89 3.72 -9.95 -4.64
CA GLY A 89 2.35 -9.45 -4.80
C GLY A 89 1.98 -9.26 -6.27
N GLY A 90 2.90 -8.70 -7.06
CA GLY A 90 2.74 -8.61 -8.51
C GLY A 90 2.65 -9.98 -9.18
N THR A 91 3.49 -10.94 -8.77
CA THR A 91 3.44 -12.32 -9.28
C THR A 91 2.12 -13.00 -8.93
N ALA A 92 1.62 -12.84 -7.70
CA ALA A 92 0.33 -13.37 -7.29
C ALA A 92 -0.81 -12.81 -8.17
N HIS A 93 -0.80 -11.51 -8.48
CA HIS A 93 -1.77 -10.90 -9.39
C HIS A 93 -1.61 -11.35 -10.84
N ALA A 94 -0.38 -11.54 -11.33
CA ALA A 94 -0.14 -12.09 -12.66
C ALA A 94 -0.68 -13.52 -12.77
N ILE A 95 -0.46 -14.36 -11.76
CA ILE A 95 -1.07 -15.69 -11.64
C ILE A 95 -2.59 -15.55 -11.60
N GLY A 96 -3.13 -14.63 -10.79
CA GLY A 96 -4.56 -14.36 -10.70
C GLY A 96 -5.21 -13.99 -12.04
N THR A 97 -4.49 -13.22 -12.87
CA THR A 97 -4.96 -12.83 -14.20
C THR A 97 -5.02 -14.03 -15.15
N LEU A 98 -4.10 -14.99 -15.02
CA LEU A 98 -4.01 -16.16 -15.90
C LEU A 98 -4.84 -17.35 -15.41
N ALA A 99 -4.90 -17.57 -14.10
CA ALA A 99 -5.52 -18.72 -13.46
C ALA A 99 -6.89 -18.42 -12.85
N LEU A 100 -7.33 -17.14 -12.85
CA LEU A 100 -8.59 -16.64 -12.26
C LEU A 100 -8.70 -16.83 -10.74
N ILE A 101 -7.64 -17.35 -10.09
CA ILE A 101 -7.53 -17.63 -8.66
C ILE A 101 -6.21 -17.00 -8.18
N PRO A 102 -6.16 -16.32 -7.01
CA PRO A 102 -7.17 -16.28 -5.96
C PRO A 102 -8.18 -15.13 -6.06
N PHE A 103 -7.96 -14.15 -6.93
CA PHE A 103 -8.74 -12.90 -6.93
C PHE A 103 -10.10 -13.02 -7.63
N GLY A 104 -10.26 -13.97 -8.55
CA GLY A 104 -11.42 -14.08 -9.42
C GLY A 104 -11.08 -13.67 -10.86
N PRO A 105 -12.04 -13.82 -11.79
CA PRO A 105 -11.86 -13.52 -13.19
C PRO A 105 -12.04 -12.02 -13.44
N PHE A 106 -10.99 -11.39 -13.98
CA PHE A 106 -11.00 -9.98 -14.37
C PHE A 106 -10.06 -9.75 -15.55
N VAL A 107 -10.32 -8.68 -16.31
CA VAL A 107 -9.49 -8.28 -17.44
C VAL A 107 -9.03 -6.83 -17.28
N TYR A 108 -7.72 -6.59 -17.38
CA TYR A 108 -7.16 -5.24 -17.37
C TYR A 108 -7.42 -4.51 -18.68
N THR A 109 -7.94 -3.29 -18.57
CA THR A 109 -8.21 -2.41 -19.71
C THR A 109 -6.98 -1.56 -20.08
N SER A 110 -7.09 -0.78 -21.15
CA SER A 110 -6.07 0.22 -21.51
C SER A 110 -5.95 1.37 -20.51
N ALA A 111 -6.98 1.62 -19.69
CA ALA A 111 -6.97 2.69 -18.69
C ALA A 111 -5.99 2.43 -17.55
N ALA A 112 -5.67 1.15 -17.29
CA ALA A 112 -4.68 0.72 -16.29
C ALA A 112 -3.23 1.15 -16.62
N GLY A 113 -2.98 1.61 -17.85
CA GLY A 113 -1.66 2.00 -18.32
C GLY A 113 -0.79 0.83 -18.76
N PRO A 114 0.52 1.06 -18.95
CA PRO A 114 1.43 0.06 -19.51
C PRO A 114 1.51 -1.23 -18.67
N LYS A 115 1.53 -2.37 -19.36
CA LYS A 115 1.67 -3.69 -18.74
C LYS A 115 3.14 -4.13 -18.73
N ILE A 116 3.64 -4.52 -17.56
CA ILE A 116 4.90 -5.23 -17.39
C ILE A 116 4.75 -6.62 -18.00
N PHE A 117 5.66 -6.99 -18.90
CA PHE A 117 5.65 -8.26 -19.65
C PHE A 117 4.32 -8.53 -20.38
N GLY A 118 3.54 -7.49 -20.71
CA GLY A 118 2.25 -7.63 -21.39
C GLY A 118 1.10 -8.15 -20.53
N VAL A 119 1.34 -8.54 -19.28
CA VAL A 119 0.34 -9.18 -18.40
C VAL A 119 -0.17 -8.20 -17.34
N LEU A 120 0.74 -7.61 -16.57
CA LEU A 120 0.41 -6.94 -15.31
C LEU A 120 0.64 -5.42 -15.39
N PRO A 121 -0.35 -4.55 -15.07
CA PRO A 121 -0.12 -3.12 -15.03
C PRO A 121 0.99 -2.72 -14.05
N TRP A 122 1.82 -1.75 -14.44
CA TRP A 122 2.95 -1.28 -13.63
C TRP A 122 2.56 -0.78 -12.24
N MET A 123 1.31 -0.34 -12.05
CA MET A 123 0.79 0.12 -10.77
C MET A 123 0.61 -1.00 -9.74
N VAL A 124 0.37 -2.25 -10.16
CA VAL A 124 0.00 -3.34 -9.23
C VAL A 124 1.11 -3.66 -8.23
N PRO A 125 2.39 -3.82 -8.63
CA PRO A 125 3.47 -3.99 -7.67
C PRO A 125 3.59 -2.84 -6.65
N LEU A 126 3.37 -1.60 -7.09
CA LEU A 126 3.43 -0.43 -6.21
C LEU A 126 2.26 -0.37 -5.23
N LEU A 127 1.06 -0.74 -5.68
CA LEU A 127 -0.13 -0.84 -4.82
C LEU A 127 0.12 -1.81 -3.67
N TRP A 128 0.70 -2.98 -3.94
CA TRP A 128 1.09 -3.93 -2.90
C TRP A 128 2.04 -3.33 -1.87
N ILE A 129 3.06 -2.59 -2.31
CA ILE A 129 4.02 -1.93 -1.41
C ILE A 129 3.29 -0.94 -0.50
N VAL A 130 2.46 -0.06 -1.08
CA VAL A 130 1.70 0.95 -0.33
C VAL A 130 0.77 0.28 0.67
N PHE A 131 0.00 -0.71 0.25
CA PHE A 131 -1.04 -1.34 1.07
C PHE A 131 -0.42 -2.06 2.26
N ILE A 132 0.61 -2.87 2.02
CA ILE A 132 1.27 -3.64 3.08
C ILE A 132 2.00 -2.72 4.05
N TYR A 133 2.77 -1.74 3.57
CA TYR A 133 3.56 -0.87 4.47
C TYR A 133 2.71 0.10 5.30
N THR A 134 1.66 0.66 4.70
CA THR A 134 0.75 1.55 5.45
C THR A 134 -0.06 0.75 6.46
N SER A 135 -0.64 -0.39 6.05
CA SER A 135 -1.41 -1.28 6.92
C SER A 135 -0.56 -1.85 8.07
N ARG A 136 0.70 -2.22 7.80
CA ARG A 136 1.63 -2.69 8.83
C ARG A 136 1.91 -1.60 9.87
N GLY A 137 2.14 -0.36 9.43
CA GLY A 137 2.35 0.76 10.35
C GLY A 137 1.13 1.01 11.24
N VAL A 138 -0.08 0.96 10.65
CA VAL A 138 -1.34 1.06 11.42
C VAL A 138 -1.51 -0.11 12.39
N ALA A 139 -1.24 -1.34 11.95
CA ALA A 139 -1.30 -2.53 12.80
C ALA A 139 -0.34 -2.43 13.99
N ARG A 140 0.86 -1.87 13.79
CA ARG A 140 1.84 -1.64 14.87
C ARG A 140 1.37 -0.59 15.88
N LEU A 141 0.66 0.44 15.43
CA LEU A 141 0.03 1.42 16.33
C LEU A 141 -1.09 0.79 17.15
N ILE A 142 -1.97 0.01 16.52
CA ILE A 142 -3.05 -0.73 17.20
C ILE A 142 -2.47 -1.69 18.22
N LEU A 143 -1.44 -2.46 17.84
CA LEU A 143 -0.83 -3.48 18.70
C LEU A 143 0.22 -2.94 19.68
N GLN A 144 0.42 -1.62 19.75
CA GLN A 144 1.43 -1.00 20.62
C GLN A 144 1.32 -1.45 22.09
N PRO A 145 0.11 -1.57 22.70
CA PRO A 145 -0.03 -2.07 24.08
C PRO A 145 0.38 -3.54 24.27
N TRP A 146 0.25 -4.37 23.24
CA TRP A 146 0.46 -5.82 23.30
C TRP A 146 1.82 -6.28 22.75
N ARG A 147 2.76 -5.36 22.53
CA ARG A 147 4.07 -5.65 21.91
C ARG A 147 4.94 -6.68 22.62
N TRP A 148 4.65 -6.97 23.89
CA TRP A 148 5.40 -7.91 24.73
C TRP A 148 4.79 -9.32 24.76
N THR A 149 3.67 -9.54 24.05
CA THR A 149 3.02 -10.85 24.01
C THR A 149 3.79 -11.81 23.09
N ARG A 150 3.86 -13.10 23.47
CA ARG A 150 4.52 -14.15 22.68
C ARG A 150 3.97 -14.27 21.25
N HIS A 151 2.70 -13.92 21.05
CA HIS A 151 2.00 -14.03 19.77
C HIS A 151 1.99 -12.73 18.95
N TYR A 152 2.73 -11.69 19.35
CA TYR A 152 2.73 -10.38 18.69
C TYR A 152 2.97 -10.47 17.18
N GLY A 153 3.90 -11.32 16.73
CA GLY A 153 4.19 -11.51 15.31
C GLY A 153 2.98 -12.01 14.51
N PHE A 154 2.25 -12.99 15.05
CA PHE A 154 1.04 -13.52 14.40
C PHE A 154 -0.09 -12.49 14.36
N TRP A 155 -0.30 -11.76 15.46
CA TRP A 155 -1.26 -10.65 15.49
C TRP A 155 -0.91 -9.56 14.49
N LEU A 156 0.38 -9.22 14.37
CA LEU A 156 0.83 -8.22 13.41
C LEU A 156 0.56 -8.66 11.97
N ILE A 157 0.84 -9.93 11.63
CA ILE A 157 0.54 -10.48 10.31
C ILE A 157 -0.96 -10.42 10.03
N GLY A 158 -1.79 -10.94 10.95
CA GLY A 158 -3.24 -11.00 10.78
C GLY A 158 -3.90 -9.63 10.66
N ILE A 159 -3.57 -8.68 11.54
CA ILE A 159 -4.13 -7.32 11.50
C ILE A 159 -3.64 -6.58 10.26
N THR A 160 -2.37 -6.75 9.85
CA THR A 160 -1.87 -6.11 8.61
C THR A 160 -2.61 -6.62 7.39
N ALA A 161 -2.84 -7.93 7.30
CA ALA A 161 -3.58 -8.53 6.19
C ALA A 161 -5.04 -8.07 6.15
N LEU A 162 -5.69 -8.00 7.32
CA LEU A 162 -7.04 -7.47 7.44
C LEU A 162 -7.12 -6.00 7.02
N LEU A 163 -6.23 -5.14 7.52
CA LEU A 163 -6.20 -3.71 7.16
C LEU A 163 -5.87 -3.47 5.69
N SER A 164 -5.04 -4.33 5.09
CA SER A 164 -4.74 -4.27 3.65
C SER A 164 -5.97 -4.64 2.82
N THR A 165 -6.73 -5.65 3.27
CA THR A 165 -8.00 -6.07 2.64
C THR A 165 -9.09 -5.01 2.82
N ILE A 166 -9.15 -4.31 3.96
CA ILE A 166 -10.06 -3.18 4.17
C ILE A 166 -9.72 -2.02 3.24
N LEU A 167 -8.43 -1.74 3.02
CA LEU A 167 -8.00 -0.71 2.08
C LEU A 167 -8.39 -1.11 0.64
N ASP A 168 -8.24 -2.37 0.27
CA ASP A 168 -8.71 -2.92 -1.01
C ASP A 168 -10.23 -2.81 -1.19
N LEU A 169 -11.00 -3.08 -0.14
CA LEU A 169 -12.47 -2.92 -0.14
C LEU A 169 -12.92 -1.51 -0.52
N SER A 170 -12.17 -0.49 -0.07
CA SER A 170 -12.39 0.90 -0.45
C SER A 170 -11.87 1.21 -1.86
N PHE A 171 -10.71 0.66 -2.22
CA PHE A 171 -10.01 0.90 -3.48
C PHE A 171 -10.69 0.29 -4.71
N ASP A 172 -11.19 -0.95 -4.62
CA ASP A 172 -11.72 -1.68 -5.77
C ASP A 172 -12.89 -0.95 -6.46
N PRO A 173 -13.91 -0.44 -5.74
CA PRO A 173 -14.98 0.32 -6.38
C PRO A 173 -14.50 1.60 -7.09
N TRP A 174 -13.43 2.23 -6.60
CA TRP A 174 -12.79 3.36 -7.28
C TRP A 174 -12.08 2.91 -8.55
N ALA A 175 -11.28 1.86 -8.48
CA ALA A 175 -10.46 1.40 -9.57
C ALA A 175 -11.26 0.68 -10.69
N ALA A 176 -12.15 -0.25 -10.33
CA ALA A 176 -13.00 -0.97 -11.27
C ALA A 176 -14.21 -0.13 -11.72
N GLY A 177 -14.87 0.53 -10.76
CA GLY A 177 -16.14 1.22 -11.02
C GLY A 177 -15.99 2.60 -11.65
N ARG A 178 -15.04 3.43 -11.19
CA ARG A 178 -14.84 4.80 -11.69
C ARG A 178 -13.76 4.91 -12.76
N LYS A 179 -12.64 4.22 -12.54
CA LYS A 179 -11.47 4.31 -13.42
C LYS A 179 -11.42 3.24 -14.51
N HIS A 180 -12.28 2.22 -14.39
CA HIS A 180 -12.33 1.08 -15.31
C HIS A 180 -10.95 0.46 -15.56
N PHE A 181 -10.08 0.42 -14.54
CA PHE A 181 -8.74 -0.19 -14.68
C PHE A 181 -8.82 -1.67 -15.01
N TRP A 182 -9.82 -2.35 -14.47
CA TRP A 182 -10.20 -3.69 -14.86
C TRP A 182 -11.72 -3.82 -14.90
N ILE A 183 -12.16 -4.85 -15.60
CA ILE A 183 -13.56 -5.25 -15.67
C ILE A 183 -13.65 -6.64 -15.05
N TRP A 184 -14.55 -6.78 -14.07
CA TRP A 184 -14.86 -8.06 -13.44
C TRP A 184 -15.72 -8.91 -14.38
N GLU A 185 -15.32 -10.15 -14.62
CA GLU A 185 -16.11 -11.11 -15.36
C GLU A 185 -17.08 -11.85 -14.44
N LEU A 186 -18.09 -12.50 -15.02
CA LEU A 186 -19.09 -13.26 -14.26
C LEU A 186 -18.43 -14.41 -13.49
N THR A 187 -18.46 -14.31 -12.16
CA THR A 187 -18.07 -15.39 -11.27
C THR A 187 -19.20 -16.38 -11.08
N ARG A 188 -18.85 -17.67 -10.93
CA ARG A 188 -19.80 -18.69 -10.45
C ARG A 188 -20.26 -18.45 -9.00
N PHE A 189 -19.50 -17.65 -8.23
CA PHE A 189 -19.91 -17.21 -6.90
C PHE A 189 -20.91 -16.06 -7.00
N PRO A 190 -22.07 -16.14 -6.32
CA PRO A 190 -23.17 -15.18 -6.49
C PRO A 190 -22.99 -13.88 -5.68
N TYR A 191 -22.01 -13.82 -4.78
CA TYR A 191 -21.83 -12.68 -3.88
C TYR A 191 -20.80 -11.70 -4.42
N THR A 192 -21.27 -10.49 -4.73
CA THR A 192 -20.43 -9.36 -5.16
C THR A 192 -20.63 -8.15 -4.27
N TRP A 193 -19.54 -7.46 -3.93
CA TRP A 193 -19.57 -6.14 -3.30
C TRP A 193 -19.36 -5.08 -4.37
N LYS A 194 -20.39 -4.28 -4.69
CA LYS A 194 -20.31 -3.19 -5.69
C LYS A 194 -19.74 -3.63 -7.07
N GLY A 195 -19.99 -4.88 -7.45
CA GLY A 195 -19.48 -5.49 -8.69
C GLY A 195 -18.20 -6.31 -8.52
N THR A 196 -17.52 -6.19 -7.37
CA THR A 196 -16.30 -6.94 -7.02
C THR A 196 -16.65 -8.30 -6.44
N PRO A 197 -16.12 -9.42 -6.97
CA PRO A 197 -16.29 -10.73 -6.36
C PRO A 197 -15.69 -10.81 -4.95
N LEU A 198 -16.36 -11.48 -4.01
CA LEU A 198 -15.78 -11.70 -2.67
C LEU A 198 -14.48 -12.52 -2.68
N THR A 199 -14.25 -13.30 -3.74
CA THR A 199 -12.98 -14.00 -3.97
C THR A 199 -11.80 -13.04 -4.05
N ASN A 200 -12.01 -11.81 -4.54
CA ASN A 200 -10.96 -10.79 -4.60
C ASN A 200 -10.44 -10.47 -3.20
N PHE A 201 -11.34 -10.17 -2.26
CA PHE A 201 -10.96 -9.85 -0.89
C PHE A 201 -10.34 -11.04 -0.17
N ALA A 202 -10.81 -12.26 -0.43
CA ALA A 202 -10.16 -13.48 0.07
C ALA A 202 -8.73 -13.63 -0.49
N GLY A 203 -8.54 -13.34 -1.78
CA GLY A 203 -7.24 -13.32 -2.44
C GLY A 203 -6.29 -12.27 -1.87
N TRP A 204 -6.80 -11.06 -1.59
CA TRP A 204 -6.05 -10.00 -0.92
C TRP A 204 -5.65 -10.40 0.50
N LEU A 205 -6.57 -10.97 1.28
CA LEU A 205 -6.29 -11.43 2.63
C LEU A 205 -5.23 -12.55 2.66
N ALA A 206 -5.39 -13.55 1.80
CA ALA A 206 -4.45 -14.67 1.69
C ALA A 206 -3.07 -14.19 1.22
N THR A 207 -3.01 -13.42 0.13
CA THR A 207 -1.76 -12.90 -0.42
C THR A 207 -1.07 -11.97 0.57
N SER A 208 -1.80 -11.08 1.24
CA SER A 208 -1.23 -10.19 2.27
C SER A 208 -0.65 -10.98 3.44
N THR A 209 -1.31 -12.06 3.85
CA THR A 209 -0.83 -12.95 4.92
C THR A 209 0.49 -13.62 4.51
N VAL A 210 0.56 -14.17 3.29
CA VAL A 210 1.77 -14.79 2.74
C VAL A 210 2.90 -13.78 2.63
N LEU A 211 2.64 -12.60 2.04
CA LEU A 211 3.62 -11.52 1.94
C LEU A 211 4.17 -11.12 3.30
N MET A 212 3.28 -10.93 4.28
CA MET A 212 3.69 -10.58 5.64
C MET A 212 4.49 -11.70 6.29
N ALA A 213 4.19 -12.97 6.05
CA ALA A 213 5.02 -14.07 6.55
C ALA A 213 6.46 -14.02 6.00
N PHE A 214 6.63 -13.71 4.71
CA PHE A 214 7.97 -13.58 4.09
C PHE A 214 8.72 -12.32 4.52
N VAL A 215 8.01 -11.21 4.69
CA VAL A 215 8.64 -9.89 4.87
C VAL A 215 8.83 -9.54 6.35
N THR A 216 8.05 -10.13 7.26
CA THR A 216 8.18 -9.88 8.71
C THR A 216 9.61 -10.07 9.23
N PRO A 217 10.36 -11.15 8.88
CA PRO A 217 11.75 -11.31 9.31
C PRO A 217 12.68 -10.17 8.89
N LEU A 218 12.43 -9.57 7.71
CA LEU A 218 13.22 -8.45 7.18
C LEU A 218 12.90 -7.13 7.87
N LEU A 219 11.67 -6.97 8.38
CA LEU A 219 11.17 -5.72 8.99
C LEU A 219 11.20 -5.73 10.52
N ILE A 220 11.82 -6.73 11.15
CA ILE A 220 12.06 -6.72 12.58
C ILE A 220 13.21 -5.77 12.89
N ASN A 221 12.96 -4.79 13.74
CA ASN A 221 14.02 -3.91 14.22
C ASN A 221 14.95 -4.69 15.16
N LYS A 222 16.18 -4.93 14.71
CA LYS A 222 17.22 -5.65 15.48
C LYS A 222 17.92 -4.76 16.53
N GLN A 223 17.53 -3.49 16.69
CA GLN A 223 18.05 -2.56 17.70
C GLN A 223 16.94 -2.16 18.70
N PRO A 224 16.79 -2.90 19.82
CA PRO A 224 15.67 -2.73 20.76
C PRO A 224 15.68 -1.44 21.60
N GLY A 225 16.72 -0.61 21.50
CA GLY A 225 16.96 0.52 22.42
C GLY A 225 16.49 1.90 21.94
N ALA A 226 16.03 2.05 20.70
CA ALA A 226 15.57 3.35 20.21
C ALA A 226 14.17 3.70 20.74
N LYS A 227 13.98 4.93 21.22
CA LYS A 227 12.65 5.44 21.61
C LYS A 227 11.65 5.16 20.47
N PRO A 228 10.44 4.66 20.77
CA PRO A 228 9.45 4.38 19.74
C PRO A 228 9.12 5.68 18.99
N VAL A 229 9.55 5.78 17.73
CA VAL A 229 9.11 6.85 16.85
C VAL A 229 7.64 6.61 16.55
N ARG A 230 6.80 7.61 16.80
CA ARG A 230 5.36 7.52 16.52
C ARG A 230 5.17 7.36 15.01
N GLU A 231 4.66 6.21 14.56
CA GLU A 231 4.45 5.88 13.14
C GLU A 231 3.19 6.53 12.56
N SER A 232 2.95 7.81 12.90
CA SER A 232 1.75 8.53 12.43
C SER A 232 1.69 8.65 10.90
N GLY A 233 2.84 8.64 10.21
CA GLY A 233 2.92 8.75 8.75
C GLY A 233 2.12 7.66 8.03
N SER A 234 2.31 6.38 8.41
CA SER A 234 1.57 5.26 7.83
C SER A 234 0.07 5.36 8.07
N LEU A 235 -0.34 5.84 9.25
CA LEU A 235 -1.76 6.07 9.56
C LEU A 235 -2.34 7.22 8.73
N ILE A 236 -1.62 8.34 8.61
CA ILE A 236 -2.04 9.48 7.77
C ILE A 236 -2.24 9.02 6.33
N ILE A 237 -1.27 8.28 5.77
CA ILE A 237 -1.36 7.78 4.39
C ILE A 237 -2.56 6.83 4.25
N TRP A 238 -2.72 5.87 5.15
CA TRP A 238 -3.81 4.89 5.11
C TRP A 238 -5.20 5.57 5.20
N LEU A 239 -5.35 6.55 6.09
CA LEU A 239 -6.60 7.31 6.24
C LEU A 239 -6.85 8.20 5.01
N SER A 240 -5.86 8.92 4.52
CA SER A 240 -5.99 9.78 3.33
C SER A 240 -6.41 8.98 2.10
N LEU A 241 -5.82 7.80 1.88
CA LEU A 241 -6.22 6.91 0.78
C LEU A 241 -7.68 6.46 0.93
N ASN A 242 -8.09 6.01 2.12
CA ASN A 242 -9.48 5.63 2.37
C ASN A 242 -10.44 6.79 2.13
N VAL A 243 -10.11 8.03 2.54
CA VAL A 243 -10.95 9.21 2.28
C VAL A 243 -11.13 9.42 0.78
N VAL A 244 -10.06 9.34 -0.02
CA VAL A 244 -10.14 9.46 -1.49
C VAL A 244 -11.03 8.37 -2.08
N PHE A 245 -10.80 7.11 -1.73
CA PHE A 245 -11.49 5.98 -2.32
C PHE A 245 -12.96 5.87 -1.88
N ILE A 246 -13.26 6.10 -0.59
CA ILE A 246 -14.64 6.10 -0.07
C ILE A 246 -15.44 7.27 -0.65
N THR A 247 -14.83 8.44 -0.83
CA THR A 247 -15.51 9.57 -1.50
C THR A 247 -15.98 9.15 -2.90
N ALA A 248 -15.16 8.38 -3.62
CA ALA A 248 -15.50 7.92 -4.96
C ALA A 248 -16.62 6.89 -4.97
N LEU A 249 -16.69 6.06 -3.91
CA LEU A 249 -17.77 5.11 -3.70
C LEU A 249 -19.11 5.79 -3.41
N ILE A 250 -19.11 6.87 -2.60
CA ILE A 250 -20.32 7.59 -2.21
C ILE A 250 -20.87 8.43 -3.35
N ARG A 251 -19.99 9.09 -4.11
CA ARG A 251 -20.40 9.85 -5.30
C ARG A 251 -20.88 8.82 -6.31
N LYS A 252 -22.19 8.53 -6.36
CA LYS A 252 -22.80 7.86 -7.53
C LYS A 252 -22.63 8.82 -8.71
N THR A 253 -22.23 8.31 -9.86
CA THR A 253 -22.42 9.02 -11.12
C THR A 253 -23.92 9.26 -11.25
N SER A 254 -24.33 10.52 -11.07
CA SER A 254 -25.60 11.02 -11.59
C SER A 254 -25.47 11.01 -13.10
N ALA A 255 -25.67 9.85 -13.73
CA ALA A 255 -25.67 9.72 -15.17
C ALA A 255 -26.73 8.70 -15.56
N HIS A 256 -27.87 9.28 -15.97
CA HIS A 256 -28.84 8.85 -16.98
C HIS A 256 -29.41 7.43 -16.92
#